data_AF-A0A948PLM3-F1
#
_entry.id   AF-A0A948PLM3-F1
#
_cell.length_a   1.000
_cell.length_b   1.000
_cell.length_c   1.000
_cell.angle_alpha   90.00
_cell.angle_beta   90.00
_cell.angle_gamma   90.00
#
_symmetry.space_group_name_H-M   'P 1'
#
loop_
_entity.id
_entity.type
_entity.pdbx_description
1 polymer ?
#
loop_
_entity_poly.entity_id
_entity_poly.type
_entity_poly.pdbx_seq_one_letter_code
_entity_poly.pdbx_strand_id
1 'polypeptide(L)'
;MIEIRYQTRYLYTQYLWKQLEIIQPKIIITLGRHAMHPFLPVDRKISQDHGKIFELKSPKTGRQFNILPLYHPATALYNGSMRKVLLADFKIIPKILEKYGNKK
;
A
#
# COMPACT_ATOMS: atom_id res chain seq x y z
N MET A 1 3.18 -15.55 20.36
CA MET A 1 2.24 -15.24 19.24
C MET A 1 2.68 -14.09 18.34
N ILE A 2 3.28 -13.02 18.87
CA ILE A 2 3.75 -11.86 18.07
C ILE A 2 4.92 -12.27 17.14
N GLU A 3 5.91 -12.99 17.65
CA GLU A 3 7.07 -13.53 16.91
C GLU A 3 6.70 -14.27 15.60
N ILE A 4 5.74 -15.18 15.69
CA ILE A 4 5.33 -16.06 14.57
C ILE A 4 4.69 -15.24 13.45
N ARG A 5 3.90 -14.21 13.80
CA ARG A 5 3.30 -13.31 12.80
C ARG A 5 4.35 -12.48 12.06
N TYR A 6 5.43 -12.10 12.73
CA TYR A 6 6.56 -11.41 12.09
C TYR A 6 7.34 -12.35 11.17
N GLN A 7 7.58 -13.59 11.59
CA GLN A 7 8.25 -14.62 10.78
C GLN A 7 7.52 -14.90 9.46
N THR A 8 6.20 -15.15 9.51
CA THR A 8 5.40 -15.39 8.30
C THR A 8 5.44 -14.18 7.38
N ARG A 9 5.38 -12.96 7.95
CA ARG A 9 5.47 -11.71 7.20
C ARG A 9 6.77 -11.51 6.47
N TYR A 10 7.86 -11.82 7.11
CA TYR A 10 9.17 -11.73 6.49
C TYR A 10 9.25 -12.63 5.25
N LEU A 11 8.76 -13.87 5.35
CA LEU A 11 8.80 -14.84 4.25
C LEU A 11 8.04 -14.38 3.00
N TYR A 12 6.76 -13.97 3.13
CA TYR A 12 5.99 -13.54 1.96
C TYR A 12 6.46 -12.19 1.39
N THR A 13 6.99 -11.30 2.24
CA THR A 13 7.47 -9.98 1.81
C THR A 13 8.62 -10.13 0.81
N GLN A 14 9.42 -11.19 0.90
CA GLN A 14 10.48 -11.45 -0.08
C GLN A 14 9.95 -11.74 -1.48
N TYR A 15 8.86 -12.50 -1.60
CA TYR A 15 8.22 -12.78 -2.88
C TYR A 15 7.54 -11.53 -3.45
N LEU A 16 6.87 -10.76 -2.58
CA LEU A 16 6.25 -9.49 -2.96
C LEU A 16 7.27 -8.52 -3.56
N TRP A 17 8.43 -8.34 -2.91
CA TRP A 17 9.50 -7.51 -3.47
C TRP A 17 9.98 -8.03 -4.83
N LYS A 18 10.18 -9.34 -4.99
CA LYS A 18 10.55 -9.92 -6.30
C LYS A 18 9.52 -9.60 -7.39
N GLN A 19 8.23 -9.72 -7.08
CA GLN A 19 7.14 -9.40 -8.01
C GLN A 19 7.17 -7.92 -8.41
N LEU A 20 7.34 -7.02 -7.43
CA LEU A 20 7.41 -5.57 -7.68
C LEU A 20 8.60 -5.18 -8.56
N GLU A 21 9.75 -5.83 -8.38
CA GLU A 21 10.94 -5.57 -9.21
C GLU A 21 10.78 -6.00 -10.67
N ILE A 22 10.00 -7.06 -10.90
CA ILE A 22 9.68 -7.57 -12.24
C ILE A 22 8.62 -6.70 -12.90
N ILE A 23 7.51 -6.44 -12.20
CA ILE A 23 6.35 -5.71 -12.73
C ILE A 23 6.65 -4.22 -12.91
N GLN A 24 7.45 -3.64 -12.02
CA GLN A 24 7.80 -2.22 -12.01
C GLN A 24 6.55 -1.32 -12.10
N PRO A 25 5.58 -1.49 -11.17
CA PRO A 25 4.35 -0.74 -11.24
C PRO A 25 4.62 0.75 -11.05
N LYS A 26 3.87 1.58 -11.79
CA LYS A 26 3.87 3.03 -11.64
C LYS A 26 3.54 3.45 -10.20
N ILE A 27 2.58 2.75 -9.59
CA ILE A 27 2.10 2.96 -8.22
C ILE A 27 1.69 1.62 -7.62
N ILE A 28 1.99 1.42 -6.34
CA ILE A 28 1.53 0.29 -5.52
C ILE A 28 0.36 0.77 -4.68
N ILE A 29 -0.81 0.13 -4.79
CA ILE A 29 -1.96 0.44 -3.95
C ILE A 29 -2.11 -0.67 -2.91
N THR A 30 -2.09 -0.32 -1.62
CA THR A 30 -2.27 -1.30 -0.54
C THR A 30 -3.65 -1.18 0.08
N LEU A 31 -4.28 -2.32 0.37
CA LEU A 31 -5.64 -2.38 0.88
C LEU A 31 -5.61 -2.79 2.36
N GLY A 32 -5.72 -1.80 3.23
CA GLY A 32 -5.71 -1.95 4.68
C GLY A 32 -4.33 -2.08 5.30
N ARG A 33 -4.32 -2.09 6.64
CA ARG A 33 -3.08 -2.04 7.43
C ARG A 33 -2.13 -3.22 7.18
N HIS A 34 -2.69 -4.41 6.94
CA HIS A 34 -1.89 -5.63 6.77
C HIS A 34 -1.09 -5.59 5.47
N ALA A 35 -1.67 -5.08 4.39
CA ALA A 35 -1.00 -4.88 3.11
C ALA A 35 -0.05 -3.67 3.13
N MET A 36 -0.33 -2.67 3.98
CA MET A 36 0.49 -1.47 4.15
C MET A 36 1.82 -1.77 4.88
N HIS A 37 1.78 -2.55 5.96
CA HIS A 37 2.95 -2.72 6.82
C HIS A 37 4.20 -3.30 6.13
N PRO A 38 4.16 -4.23 5.16
CA PRO A 38 5.37 -4.65 4.43
C PRO A 38 6.24 -3.51 3.88
N PHE A 39 5.63 -2.34 3.69
CA PHE A 39 6.26 -1.16 3.13
C PHE A 39 6.48 -0.03 4.14
N LEU A 40 5.60 0.10 5.13
CA LEU A 40 5.61 1.20 6.09
C LEU A 40 5.78 0.70 7.54
N PRO A 41 6.34 1.52 8.44
CA PRO A 41 6.48 1.19 9.86
C PRO A 41 5.17 0.71 10.50
N VAL A 42 5.27 -0.24 11.44
CA VAL A 42 4.10 -0.97 12.00
C VAL A 42 3.23 -0.13 12.94
N ASP A 43 3.76 0.97 13.45
CA ASP A 43 3.10 1.96 14.30
C ASP A 43 2.20 2.91 13.50
N ARG A 44 2.37 2.97 12.18
CA ARG A 44 1.55 3.79 11.29
C ARG A 44 0.10 3.33 11.27
N LYS A 45 -0.81 4.30 11.23
CA LYS A 45 -2.26 4.07 11.29
C LYS A 45 -2.87 4.32 9.92
N ILE A 46 -3.58 3.32 9.39
CA ILE A 46 -4.31 3.45 8.12
C ILE A 46 -5.29 4.63 8.15
N SER A 47 -5.87 4.94 9.30
CA SER A 47 -6.77 6.08 9.46
C SER A 47 -6.14 7.45 9.28
N GLN A 48 -4.81 7.55 9.35
CA GLN A 48 -4.07 8.79 9.12
C GLN A 48 -3.40 8.81 7.74
N ASP A 49 -3.12 7.64 7.18
CA ASP A 49 -2.26 7.48 6.01
C ASP A 49 -3.01 7.13 4.73
N HIS A 50 -4.29 6.73 4.83
CA HIS A 50 -5.07 6.45 3.64
C HIS A 50 -5.15 7.68 2.73
N GLY A 51 -5.09 7.44 1.42
CA GLY A 51 -5.19 8.49 0.40
C GLY A 51 -3.93 9.36 0.23
N LYS A 52 -2.84 9.08 0.95
CA LYS A 52 -1.56 9.80 0.83
C LYS A 52 -0.52 8.95 0.10
N ILE A 53 0.32 9.60 -0.70
CA ILE A 53 1.45 8.95 -1.36
C ILE A 53 2.67 8.95 -0.44
N PHE A 54 3.35 7.81 -0.41
CA PHE A 54 4.66 7.66 0.19
C PHE A 54 5.65 7.14 -0.85
N GLU A 55 6.88 7.61 -0.76
CA GLU A 55 7.99 7.12 -1.57
C GLU A 55 8.74 6.06 -0.79
N LEU A 56 9.10 4.98 -1.47
CA LEU A 56 9.81 3.84 -0.91
C LEU A 56 10.99 3.50 -1.78
N LYS A 57 12.03 2.96 -1.19
CA LYS A 57 13.12 2.33 -1.92
C LYS A 57 13.12 0.84 -1.66
N SER A 58 13.29 0.06 -2.71
CA SER A 58 13.51 -1.38 -2.56
C SER A 58 14.74 -1.62 -1.69
N PRO A 59 14.64 -2.48 -0.66
CA PRO A 59 15.77 -2.80 0.20
C PRO A 59 16.85 -3.60 -0.54
N LYS A 60 16.54 -4.17 -1.71
CA LYS A 60 17.48 -4.99 -2.50
C LYS A 60 18.15 -4.20 -3.62
N THR A 61 17.40 -3.37 -4.34
CA THR A 61 17.89 -2.72 -5.56
C THR A 61 18.03 -1.21 -5.41
N GLY A 62 17.47 -0.61 -4.34
CA GLY A 62 17.39 0.83 -4.16
C GLY A 62 16.37 1.51 -5.10
N ARG A 63 15.67 0.77 -5.97
CA ARG A 63 14.67 1.30 -6.88
C ARG A 63 13.56 2.02 -6.13
N GLN A 64 13.15 3.17 -6.65
CA GLN A 64 12.07 3.96 -6.10
C GLN A 64 10.70 3.42 -6.51
N PHE A 65 9.78 3.36 -5.56
CA PHE A 65 8.38 3.00 -5.75
C PHE A 65 7.49 4.04 -5.05
N ASN A 66 6.30 4.27 -5.60
CA ASN A 66 5.26 5.08 -4.97
C ASN A 66 4.19 4.16 -4.40
N ILE A 67 3.83 4.33 -3.13
CA ILE A 67 2.76 3.57 -2.47
C ILE A 67 1.60 4.48 -2.09
N LEU A 68 0.38 4.00 -2.33
CA LEU A 68 -0.87 4.61 -1.92
C LEU A 68 -1.62 3.63 -0.99
N PRO A 69 -1.57 3.83 0.34
CA PRO A 69 -2.41 3.07 1.25
C PRO A 69 -3.87 3.51 1.11
N LEU A 70 -4.79 2.55 1.07
CA LEU A 70 -6.24 2.76 1.11
C LEU A 70 -6.87 1.83 2.14
N TYR A 71 -8.09 2.12 2.57
CA TYR A 71 -8.83 1.18 3.41
C TYR A 71 -9.09 -0.16 2.69
N HIS A 72 -9.14 -1.25 3.48
CA HIS A 72 -9.47 -2.56 2.92
C HIS A 72 -10.96 -2.61 2.53
N PRO A 73 -11.33 -3.10 1.33
CA PRO A 73 -12.73 -3.11 0.88
C PRO A 73 -13.71 -3.78 1.85
N ALA A 74 -13.27 -4.82 2.57
CA ALA A 74 -14.10 -5.49 3.57
C ALA A 74 -14.61 -4.55 4.70
N THR A 75 -13.91 -3.45 5.02
CA THR A 75 -14.41 -2.49 6.03
C THR A 75 -15.65 -1.73 5.56
N ALA A 76 -15.81 -1.56 4.24
CA ALA A 76 -16.95 -0.91 3.63
C ALA A 76 -18.20 -1.81 3.54
N LEU A 77 -18.05 -3.13 3.73
CA LEU A 77 -19.18 -4.08 3.69
C LEU A 77 -20.12 -3.92 4.89
N TYR A 78 -19.58 -3.57 6.05
CA TYR A 78 -20.33 -3.50 7.32
C TYR A 78 -20.58 -2.07 7.81
N ASN A 79 -19.91 -1.07 7.23
CA ASN A 79 -20.03 0.33 7.64
C ASN A 79 -20.27 1.24 6.44
N GLY A 80 -21.51 1.72 6.30
CA GLY A 80 -21.93 2.60 5.20
C GLY A 80 -21.17 3.93 5.14
N SER A 81 -20.69 4.46 6.28
CA SER A 81 -19.83 5.65 6.28
C SER A 81 -18.46 5.36 5.67
N MET A 82 -17.92 4.17 5.93
CA MET A 82 -16.62 3.72 5.42
C MET A 82 -16.66 3.47 3.90
N ARG A 83 -17.82 3.07 3.37
CA ARG A 83 -18.04 2.98 1.92
C ARG A 83 -17.84 4.32 1.23
N LYS A 84 -18.33 5.42 1.81
CA LYS A 84 -18.13 6.76 1.24
C LYS A 84 -16.65 7.15 1.22
N VAL A 85 -15.92 6.85 2.29
CA VAL A 85 -14.47 7.09 2.38
C VAL A 85 -13.72 6.28 1.33
N LEU A 86 -14.02 4.98 1.21
CA LEU A 86 -13.40 4.12 0.20
C LEU A 86 -13.63 4.64 -1.22
N LEU A 87 -14.86 5.07 -1.55
CA LEU A 87 -15.15 5.64 -2.87
C LEU A 87 -14.38 6.94 -3.12
N ALA A 88 -14.22 7.79 -2.11
CA ALA A 88 -13.42 9.01 -2.22
C ALA A 88 -11.92 8.70 -2.44
N ASP A 89 -11.40 7.72 -1.70
CA ASP A 89 -10.04 7.20 -1.83
C ASP A 89 -9.75 6.60 -3.22
N PHE A 90 -10.74 5.97 -3.85
CA PHE A 90 -10.56 5.46 -5.21
C PHE A 90 -10.60 6.57 -6.26
N LYS A 91 -11.36 7.65 -6.02
CA LYS A 91 -11.46 8.79 -6.96
C LYS A 91 -10.16 9.57 -7.11
N ILE A 92 -9.22 9.49 -6.16
CA ILE A 92 -7.92 10.16 -6.28
C ILE A 92 -6.93 9.39 -7.15
N ILE A 93 -7.16 8.09 -7.40
CA ILE A 93 -6.22 7.21 -8.13
C ILE A 93 -5.84 7.78 -9.51
N PRO A 94 -6.78 8.24 -10.37
CA PRO A 94 -6.43 8.77 -11.68
C PRO A 94 -5.48 9.97 -11.60
N LYS A 95 -5.77 10.93 -10.70
CA LYS A 95 -4.93 12.12 -10.48
C LYS A 95 -3.52 11.75 -10.02
N ILE A 96 -3.41 10.74 -9.16
CA ILE A 96 -2.12 10.24 -8.70
C ILE A 96 -1.39 9.53 -9.85
N LEU A 97 -2.08 8.70 -10.64
CA LEU A 97 -1.49 8.05 -11.81
C LEU A 97 -0.97 9.04 -12.84
N GLU A 98 -1.64 10.17 -13.07
CA GLU A 98 -1.12 11.23 -13.93
C GLU A 98 0.18 11.83 -13.39
N LYS A 99 0.23 12.13 -12.09
CA LYS A 99 1.39 12.78 -11.45
C LYS A 99 2.60 11.85 -11.32
N TYR A 100 2.39 10.57 -10.99
CA TYR A 100 3.46 9.63 -10.65
C TYR A 100 3.69 8.55 -11.71
N GLY A 101 2.70 8.30 -12.57
CA GLY A 101 2.77 7.27 -13.61
C GLY A 101 3.29 7.74 -14.96
N ASN A 102 3.51 9.04 -15.14
CA ASN A 102 4.05 9.62 -16.38
C ASN A 102 5.48 10.17 -16.23
N LYS A 103 6.19 9.84 -15.12
CA LYS A 103 7.63 10.06 -15.05
C LYS A 103 8.32 9.11 -16.05
N LYS A 104 8.50 9.59 -17.29
CA LYS A 104 9.50 9.08 -18.24
C LYS A 104 10.86 9.59 -17.84
#